data_AF-A0A831TKP1-F1
#
_entry.id   AF-A0A831TKP1-F1
#
_cell.length_a   1.000
_cell.length_b   1.000
_cell.length_c   1.000
_cell.angle_alpha   90.00
_cell.angle_beta   90.00
_cell.angle_gamma   90.00
#
_symmetry.space_group_name_H-M   'P 1'
#
loop_
_entity.id
_entity.type
_entity.pdbx_description
1 polymer ?
#
loop_
_entity_poly.entity_id
_entity_poly.type
_entity_poly.pdbx_seq_one_letter_code
_entity_poly.pdbx_strand_id
1 'polypeptide(L)' 'MLGDISKAEKLYVACGYTDMRKSIDGLASMVQQNFQLNPFQNSLFLFCGRRRDRMKALYWEGDGFVLLYKRLESGNFQW' A
#
# COMPACT_ATOMS: atom_id res chain seq x y z
N MET A 1 -10.93 8.47 -13.37
CA MET A 1 -9.47 8.63 -13.26
C MET A 1 -8.96 7.36 -12.62
N LEU A 2 -8.00 6.67 -13.24
CA LEU A 2 -7.46 5.43 -12.67
C LEU A 2 -6.84 5.74 -11.30
N GLY A 3 -7.23 5.00 -10.26
CA GLY A 3 -6.63 5.15 -8.94
C GLY A 3 -6.96 6.47 -8.26
N ASP A 4 -8.21 6.93 -8.32
CA ASP A 4 -8.67 8.04 -7.49
C ASP A 4 -8.74 7.62 -6.02
N ILE A 5 -7.58 7.65 -5.36
CA ILE A 5 -7.39 7.26 -3.96
C ILE A 5 -8.07 8.23 -2.98
N SER A 6 -8.55 9.40 -3.44
CA SER A 6 -9.27 10.35 -2.59
C SER A 6 -10.60 9.77 -2.08
N LYS A 7 -11.10 8.73 -2.73
CA LYS A 7 -12.32 7.99 -2.35
C LYS A 7 -12.10 6.94 -1.26
N ALA A 8 -10.85 6.66 -0.88
CA ALA A 8 -10.54 5.71 0.17
C ALA A 8 -11.14 6.17 1.50
N GLU A 9 -11.97 5.34 2.13
CA GLU A 9 -12.60 5.65 3.43
C GLU A 9 -11.64 5.53 4.60
N LYS A 10 -10.61 4.69 4.45
CA LYS A 10 -9.61 4.46 5.49
C LYS A 10 -8.22 4.41 4.90
N LEU A 11 -7.25 4.82 5.72
CA LEU A 11 -5.84 4.73 5.41
C LEU A 11 -5.17 3.87 6.49
N TYR A 12 -4.58 2.77 6.04
CA TYR A 12 -3.81 1.86 6.89
C TYR A 12 -2.34 2.00 6.59
N VAL A 13 -1.54 2.10 7.65
CA VAL A 13 -0.09 2.16 7.54
C VAL A 13 0.48 0.85 8.06
N ALA A 14 1.18 0.10 7.21
CA ALA A 14 1.89 -1.09 7.63
C ALA A 14 3.09 -0.69 8.50
N CYS A 15 3.02 -0.98 9.79
CA CYS A 15 4.12 -0.73 10.74
C CYS A 15 5.25 -1.76 10.54
N GLY A 16 6.49 -1.29 10.69
CA GLY A 16 7.68 -2.10 10.41
C GLY A 16 8.04 -2.12 8.92
N TYR A 17 8.84 -3.10 8.51
CA TYR A 17 9.39 -3.16 7.15
C TYR A 17 8.67 -4.18 6.28
N THR A 18 8.22 -3.74 5.12
CA THR A 18 7.65 -4.60 4.08
C THR A 18 8.72 -4.94 3.03
N ASP A 19 8.73 -6.20 2.59
CA ASP A 19 9.49 -6.59 1.39
C ASP A 19 8.88 -5.95 0.14
N MET A 20 9.53 -4.89 -0.33
CA MET A 20 9.06 -4.07 -1.45
C MET A 20 9.18 -4.76 -2.83
N ARG A 21 9.66 -6.01 -2.91
CA ARG A 21 9.60 -6.82 -4.14
C ARG A 21 8.20 -7.36 -4.43
N LYS A 22 7.32 -7.42 -3.41
CA LYS A 22 5.93 -7.86 -3.56
C LYS A 22 5.15 -6.89 -4.47
N SER A 23 4.42 -7.45 -5.44
CA SER A 23 3.46 -6.71 -6.27
C SER A 23 2.06 -6.79 -5.64
N ILE A 24 1.01 -6.55 -6.43
CA ILE A 24 -0.41 -6.55 -6.00
C ILE A 24 -0.75 -7.78 -5.16
N ASP A 25 -0.64 -9.00 -5.71
CA ASP A 25 -1.09 -10.21 -5.00
C ASP A 25 -0.29 -10.48 -3.73
N GLY A 26 1.01 -10.19 -3.75
CA GLY A 26 1.87 -10.36 -2.59
C GLY A 26 1.55 -9.38 -1.46
N LEU A 27 1.17 -8.14 -1.79
CA LEU A 27 0.75 -7.14 -0.82
C LEU A 27 -0.68 -7.38 -0.34
N ALA A 28 -1.60 -7.75 -1.22
CA ALA A 28 -2.97 -8.12 -0.87
C ALA A 28 -3.01 -9.33 0.06
N SER A 29 -2.19 -10.35 -0.22
CA SER A 29 -2.01 -11.50 0.66
C SER A 29 -1.49 -11.09 2.04
N MET A 30 -0.53 -10.17 2.12
CA MET A 30 -0.07 -9.62 3.40
C MET A 30 -1.17 -8.89 4.17
N VAL A 31 -1.99 -8.07 3.50
CA VAL A 31 -3.15 -7.41 4.13
C VAL A 31 -4.11 -8.43 4.74
N GLN A 32 -4.42 -9.48 3.98
CA GLN A 32 -5.33 -10.52 4.42
C GLN A 32 -4.75 -11.38 5.55
N GLN A 33 -3.51 -11.86 5.40
CA GLN A 33 -2.93 -12.86 6.30
C GLN A 33 -2.26 -12.24 7.52
N ASN A 34 -1.53 -11.14 7.36
CA ASN A 34 -0.75 -10.55 8.45
C ASN A 34 -1.57 -9.54 9.24
N PHE A 35 -2.39 -8.73 8.55
CA PHE A 35 -3.20 -7.69 9.21
C PHE A 35 -4.63 -8.12 9.48
N GLN A 36 -5.08 -9.27 8.95
CA GLN A 36 -6.45 -9.76 9.11
C GLN A 36 -7.50 -8.75 8.63
N LEU A 37 -7.15 -8.00 7.57
CA LEU A 37 -8.01 -6.99 6.93
C LEU A 37 -8.43 -7.47 5.54
N ASN A 38 -9.58 -7.00 5.07
CA ASN A 38 -10.01 -7.25 3.69
C ASN A 38 -9.23 -6.35 2.71
N PRO A 39 -8.43 -6.89 1.76
CA PRO A 39 -7.74 -6.05 0.77
C PRO A 39 -8.68 -5.42 -0.28
N PHE A 40 -9.90 -5.94 -0.44
CA PHE A 40 -10.92 -5.44 -1.37
C PHE A 40 -11.84 -4.36 -0.78
N GLN A 41 -11.62 -3.96 0.48
CA GLN A 41 -12.41 -2.89 1.08
C GLN A 41 -11.95 -1.53 0.53
N ASN A 42 -12.81 -0.51 0.62
CA ASN A 42 -12.53 0.85 0.18
C ASN A 42 -11.48 1.53 1.09
N SER A 43 -10.22 1.11 0.99
CA SER A 43 -9.14 1.53 1.87
C SER A 43 -7.78 1.50 1.19
N LEU A 44 -6.93 2.44 1.57
CA LEU A 44 -5.57 2.56 1.08
C LEU A 44 -4.61 1.92 2.08
N PHE A 45 -3.77 1.00 1.62
CA PHE A 45 -2.75 0.35 2.44
C PHE A 45 -1.35 0.84 2.04
N LEU A 46 -0.65 1.48 2.96
CA LEU A 46 0.70 2.02 2.76
C LEU A 46 1.76 1.05 3.28
N PHE A 47 2.77 0.80 2.45
CA PHE A 47 3.89 -0.09 2.75
C PHE A 47 5.21 0.62 2.52
N CYS A 48 6.17 0.39 3.41
CA CYS A 48 7.53 0.91 3.28
C CYS A 48 8.56 -0.17 3.62
N GLY A 49 9.66 -0.15 2.87
CA GLY A 49 10.79 -1.06 3.10
C GLY A 49 11.85 -0.43 3.99
N ARG A 50 12.89 -1.22 4.30
CA ARG A 50 14.03 -0.79 5.14
C ARG A 50 14.74 0.46 4.66
N ARG A 51 14.79 0.69 3.34
CA ARG A 51 15.47 1.85 2.74
C ARG A 51 14.74 3.17 2.99
N ARG A 52 13.42 3.13 3.27
CA ARG A 52 12.57 4.29 3.56
C ARG A 52 12.54 5.41 2.52
N ASP A 53 13.23 5.26 1.40
CA ASP A 53 13.21 6.18 0.26
C ASP A 53 12.03 5.91 -0.70
N ARG A 54 11.27 4.83 -0.48
CA ARG A 54 10.18 4.40 -1.35
C ARG A 54 9.03 3.82 -0.55
N MET A 55 7.81 4.09 -1.02
CA MET A 55 6.59 3.48 -0.51
C MET A 55 5.73 2.93 -1.66
N LYS A 56 4.90 1.96 -1.32
CA LYS A 56 3.82 1.47 -2.17
C LYS A 56 2.49 1.75 -1.49
N ALA A 57 1.47 2.10 -2.27
CA ALA A 57 0.10 2.22 -1.81
C ALA A 57 -0.79 1.27 -2.62
N LEU A 58 -1.42 0.31 -1.96
CA LEU A 58 -2.35 -0.63 -2.57
C LEU A 58 -3.78 -0.16 -2.31
N TYR A 59 -4.60 -0.11 -3.36
CA TYR A 59 -6.00 0.30 -3.31
C TYR A 59 -6.84 -0.59 -4.20
N TRP A 60 -8.02 -0.99 -3.75
CA TRP A 60 -9.04 -1.64 -4.58
C TRP A 60 -10.09 -0.60 -4.99
N GLU A 61 -10.23 -0.34 -6.29
CA GLU A 61 -11.13 0.70 -6.80
C GLU A 61 -12.51 0.18 -7.25
N GLY A 62 -12.80 -1.10 -6.99
CA GLY A 62 -14.08 -1.75 -7.29
C GLY A 62 -14.01 -2.77 -8.43
N ASP A 63 -13.25 -2.44 -9.48
CA ASP A 63 -13.04 -3.30 -10.66
C ASP A 63 -11.60 -3.84 -10.75
N GLY A 64 -10.68 -3.33 -9.94
CA GLY A 64 -9.29 -3.74 -9.95
C GLY A 64 -8.46 -3.18 -8.79
N PHE A 65 -7.25 -3.73 -8.68
CA PHE A 65 -6.22 -3.20 -7.79
C PHE A 65 -5.38 -2.14 -8.50
N VAL A 66 -5.16 -1.04 -7.80
CA VAL A 66 -4.17 -0.02 -8.15
C VAL A 66 -3.00 -0.12 -7.17
N LEU A 67 -1.79 -0.10 -7.74
CA LEU A 67 -0.55 -0.05 -6.96
C LEU A 67 0.22 1.22 -7.32
N LEU A 68 0.18 2.20 -6.43
CA LEU A 68 0.99 3.40 -6.56
C LEU A 68 2.38 3.15 -5.99
N TYR A 69 3.40 3.67 -6.67
CA TYR A 69 4.79 3.60 -6.22
C TYR A 69 5.38 5.00 -6.16
N LYS A 70 5.77 5.43 -4.96
CA LYS A 70 6.44 6.72 -4.76
C LYS A 70 7.86 6.48 -4.30
N ARG A 71 8.83 7.04 -5.03
CA ARG A 71 10.23 7.18 -4.62
C ARG A 71 10.50 8.64 -4.30
N LEU A 72 11.22 8.90 -3.21
CA LEU A 72 11.75 10.21 -2.88
C LEU A 72 13.11 10.38 -3.59
N GLU A 73 13.35 11.55 -4.16
CA GLU A 73 14.67 11.90 -4.70
C GLU A 73 15.66 12.23 -3.56
N SER A 74 15.14 12.71 -2.42
CA SER A 74 15.91 12.94 -1.19
C SER A 74 15.02 12.77 0.03
N GLY A 75 15.61 12.37 1.16
CA GLY A 75 14.92 12.13 2.42
C GLY A 75 14.36 10.72 2.58
N ASN A 76 13.57 10.52 3.64
CA ASN A 76 13.04 9.22 4.02
C ASN A 76 11.62 9.37 4.55
N PHE A 77 10.72 8.46 4.19
CA PHE A 77 9.44 8.29 4.86
C PHE A 77 9.65 7.96 6.34
N GLN A 78 8.88 8.62 7.21
CA GLN A 78 8.88 8.41 8.66
C GLN A 78 7.46 8.07 9.12
N TRP A 79 7.30 6.86 9.63
CA TRP A 79 6.21 6.42 10.51
C TRP A 79 6.67 5.20 11.29
#